data_AF-A0A2T3LNH6-F1
#
_entry.id   AF-A0A2T3LNH6-F1
#
_cell.length_a   1.000
_cell.length_b   1.000
_cell.length_c   1.000
_cell.angle_alpha   90.00
_cell.angle_beta   90.00
_cell.angle_gamma   90.00
#
_symmetry.space_group_name_H-M   'P 1'
#
loop_
_entity.id
_entity.type
_entity.pdbx_description
1 polymer ?
#
loop_
_entity_poly.entity_id
_entity_poly.type
_entity_poly.pdbx_seq_one_letter_code
_entity_poly.pdbx_strand_id
1 'polypeptide(L)'
;MFYYPHHQRSSYLLHLLFISVFSGLCLDLGSNLYLLFSDHPLNNFASLGRYLVYITQGHPLVEAIQQVPAVPHDVLIGWIVHFSVSLVYTVIYISFVEKGLFLKPSLKKSLVYAWSLLFFPLVVVSYAFGEGFFHVNSPNMIHAILFSIFCHSCYGIGLYITTKVLYASRLEIFKEAKEHHAIIVNNAT
;
A
#
# COMPACT_ATOMS: atom_id res chain seq x y z
N MET A 1 -17.23 16.69 9.13
CA MET A 1 -15.90 17.01 9.69
C MET A 1 -15.88 16.50 11.13
N PHE A 2 -15.24 15.36 11.39
CA PHE A 2 -15.25 14.73 12.72
C PHE A 2 -14.26 15.45 13.64
N TYR A 3 -14.75 16.10 14.70
CA TYR A 3 -13.90 16.79 15.68
C TYR A 3 -13.23 15.76 16.59
N TYR A 4 -12.01 15.35 16.25
CA TYR A 4 -11.16 14.51 17.10
C TYR A 4 -10.24 15.42 17.96
N PRO A 5 -10.20 15.24 19.30
CA PRO A 5 -9.30 15.98 20.19
C PRO A 5 -7.82 15.75 19.83
N HIS A 6 -6.95 16.73 20.16
CA HIS A 6 -5.58 16.83 19.62
C HIS A 6 -4.69 15.60 19.91
N HIS A 7 -4.84 14.96 21.07
CA HIS A 7 -4.12 13.72 21.46
C HIS A 7 -4.55 12.48 20.64
N GLN A 8 -5.72 12.55 20.02
CA GLN A 8 -6.38 11.47 19.32
C GLN A 8 -6.13 11.57 17.79
N ARG A 9 -5.64 12.73 17.31
CA ARG A 9 -5.17 12.94 15.93
C ARG A 9 -3.77 12.39 15.70
N SER A 10 -2.86 12.55 16.66
CA SER A 10 -1.49 12.02 16.55
C SER A 10 -1.48 10.50 16.44
N SER A 11 -2.32 9.82 17.24
CA SER A 11 -2.47 8.36 17.15
C SER A 11 -3.06 7.92 15.80
N TYR A 12 -4.02 8.66 15.25
CA TYR A 12 -4.61 8.33 13.94
C TYR A 12 -3.56 8.37 12.81
N LEU A 13 -2.72 9.42 12.76
CA LEU A 13 -1.66 9.53 11.76
C LEU A 13 -0.63 8.40 11.91
N LEU A 14 -0.24 8.07 13.14
CA LEU A 14 0.67 6.96 13.40
C LEU A 14 0.10 5.62 12.92
N HIS A 15 -1.20 5.37 13.12
CA HIS A 15 -1.84 4.16 12.61
C HIS A 15 -1.87 4.10 11.08
N LEU A 16 -2.16 5.23 10.41
CA LEU A 16 -2.12 5.28 8.94
C LEU A 16 -0.71 5.03 8.41
N LEU A 17 0.31 5.62 9.04
CA LEU A 17 1.70 5.40 8.68
C LEU A 17 2.10 3.93 8.91
N PHE A 18 1.71 3.35 10.04
CA PHE A 18 1.96 1.94 10.35
C PHE A 18 1.34 1.01 9.30
N ILE A 19 0.05 1.17 9.00
CA ILE A 19 -0.65 0.38 7.98
C ILE A 19 0.05 0.55 6.62
N SER A 20 0.34 1.79 6.23
CA SER A 20 0.94 2.13 4.94
C SER A 20 2.32 1.52 4.74
N VAL A 21 3.22 1.70 5.71
CA VAL A 21 4.60 1.20 5.62
C VAL A 21 4.59 -0.32 5.63
N PHE A 22 3.87 -0.95 6.55
CA PHE A 22 3.84 -2.41 6.65
C PHE A 22 3.20 -3.05 5.43
N SER A 23 2.10 -2.49 4.91
CA SER A 23 1.45 -3.02 3.70
C SER A 23 2.34 -2.86 2.46
N GLY A 24 3.05 -1.73 2.33
CA GLY A 24 4.07 -1.53 1.29
C GLY A 24 5.17 -2.59 1.39
N LEU A 25 5.71 -2.83 2.59
CA LEU A 25 6.70 -3.89 2.81
C LEU A 25 6.16 -5.29 2.50
N CYS A 26 4.88 -5.58 2.73
CA CYS A 26 4.27 -6.83 2.30
C CYS A 26 4.24 -6.97 0.77
N LEU A 27 4.03 -5.88 0.03
CA LEU A 27 4.14 -5.87 -1.44
C LEU A 27 5.58 -6.20 -1.86
N ASP A 28 6.56 -5.57 -1.23
CA ASP A 28 7.99 -5.81 -1.52
C ASP A 28 8.41 -7.25 -1.20
N LEU A 29 7.93 -7.77 -0.07
CA LEU A 29 8.09 -9.19 0.27
C LEU A 29 7.42 -10.08 -0.78
N GLY A 30 6.24 -9.72 -1.26
CA GLY A 30 5.57 -10.39 -2.37
C GLY A 30 6.43 -10.45 -3.63
N SER A 31 7.10 -9.36 -3.98
CA SER A 31 8.05 -9.34 -5.10
C SER A 31 9.21 -10.33 -4.90
N ASN A 32 9.77 -10.40 -3.70
CA ASN A 32 10.84 -11.36 -3.37
C ASN A 32 10.33 -12.82 -3.36
N LEU A 33 9.13 -13.06 -2.84
CA LEU A 33 8.54 -14.40 -2.81
C LEU A 33 8.18 -14.91 -4.21
N TYR A 34 7.86 -14.01 -5.14
CA TYR A 34 7.59 -14.38 -6.53
C TYR A 34 8.80 -15.02 -7.22
N LEU A 35 10.03 -14.66 -6.80
CA LEU A 35 11.26 -15.28 -7.29
C LEU A 35 11.38 -16.77 -6.97
N LEU A 36 10.61 -17.29 -6.01
CA LEU A 36 10.63 -18.71 -5.65
C LEU A 36 10.03 -19.61 -6.74
N PHE A 37 9.28 -19.03 -7.68
CA PHE A 37 8.56 -19.79 -8.71
C PHE A 37 8.54 -19.10 -10.08
N SER A 38 9.30 -18.02 -10.26
CA SER A 38 9.43 -17.31 -11.54
C SER A 38 10.73 -16.50 -11.61
N ASP A 39 11.30 -16.37 -12.80
CA ASP A 39 12.48 -15.53 -13.06
C ASP A 39 12.12 -14.07 -13.40
N HIS A 40 10.88 -13.64 -13.13
CA HIS A 40 10.48 -12.25 -13.38
C HIS A 40 11.32 -11.27 -12.55
N PRO A 41 11.85 -10.18 -13.14
CA PRO A 41 12.64 -9.22 -12.40
C PRO A 41 11.88 -8.62 -11.21
N LEU A 42 12.62 -8.30 -10.14
CA LEU A 42 12.09 -7.58 -8.99
C LEU A 42 11.63 -6.16 -9.36
N ASN A 43 10.82 -5.57 -8.48
CA ASN A 43 10.46 -4.16 -8.57
C ASN A 43 11.69 -3.26 -8.71
N ASN A 44 11.73 -2.46 -9.77
CA ASN A 44 12.82 -1.52 -10.02
C ASN A 44 12.45 -0.10 -9.60
N PHE A 45 12.77 0.25 -8.35
CA PHE A 45 12.50 1.59 -7.81
C PHE A 45 13.31 2.69 -8.52
N ALA A 46 14.48 2.37 -9.10
CA ALA A 46 15.22 3.35 -9.90
C ALA A 46 14.43 3.76 -11.16
N SER A 47 13.72 2.83 -11.80
CA SER A 47 12.84 3.16 -12.94
C SER A 47 11.69 4.10 -12.53
N LEU A 48 11.09 3.87 -11.36
CA LEU A 48 10.03 4.73 -10.84
C LEU A 48 10.54 6.14 -10.49
N GLY A 49 11.72 6.24 -9.87
CA GLY A 49 12.33 7.54 -9.57
C GLY A 49 12.77 8.30 -10.81
N ARG A 50 13.39 7.62 -11.79
CA ARG A 50 13.69 8.18 -13.11
C ARG A 50 12.43 8.72 -13.77
N TYR A 51 11.36 7.92 -13.80
CA TYR A 51 10.10 8.35 -14.38
C TYR A 51 9.55 9.61 -13.70
N LEU A 52 9.60 9.72 -12.37
CA LEU A 52 9.16 10.93 -11.67
C LEU A 52 9.99 12.18 -12.07
N VAL A 53 11.29 12.03 -12.28
CA VAL A 53 12.11 13.15 -12.75
C VAL A 53 11.75 13.52 -14.19
N TYR A 54 11.51 12.54 -15.06
CA TYR A 54 11.18 12.79 -16.47
C TYR A 54 9.79 13.42 -16.65
N ILE A 55 8.78 13.02 -15.88
CA ILE A 55 7.46 13.68 -15.90
C ILE A 55 7.58 15.15 -15.47
N THR A 56 8.41 15.48 -14.47
CA THR A 56 8.61 16.88 -14.05
C THR A 56 9.36 17.72 -15.09
N GLN A 57 10.03 17.08 -16.05
CA GLN A 57 10.67 17.70 -17.21
C GLN A 57 9.75 17.78 -18.45
N GLY A 58 8.49 17.34 -18.34
CA GLY A 58 7.52 17.40 -19.44
C GLY A 58 7.48 16.16 -20.32
N HIS A 59 8.04 15.03 -19.87
CA HIS A 59 8.00 13.73 -20.57
C HIS A 59 7.05 12.75 -19.84
N PRO A 60 5.72 12.89 -20.00
CA PRO A 60 4.75 12.03 -19.31
C PRO A 60 4.74 10.58 -19.83
N LEU A 61 5.23 10.36 -21.05
CA LEU A 61 5.36 9.06 -21.69
C LEU A 61 6.83 8.84 -22.07
N VAL A 62 7.36 7.65 -21.79
CA VAL A 62 8.68 7.22 -22.23
C VAL A 62 8.54 5.99 -23.12
N GLU A 63 9.36 5.91 -24.17
CA GLU A 63 9.32 4.79 -25.13
C GLU A 63 9.81 3.48 -24.51
N ALA A 64 10.83 3.55 -23.65
CA ALA A 64 11.34 2.43 -22.89
C ALA A 64 12.02 2.91 -21.62
N ILE A 65 11.35 2.81 -20.46
CA ILE A 65 11.90 3.30 -19.18
C ILE A 65 13.26 2.66 -18.83
N GLN A 66 13.51 1.44 -19.30
CA GLN A 66 14.77 0.73 -19.08
C GLN A 66 15.95 1.38 -19.80
N GLN A 67 15.69 2.10 -20.91
CA GLN A 67 16.69 2.80 -21.70
C GLN A 67 16.89 4.26 -21.25
N VAL A 68 16.02 4.76 -20.36
CA VAL A 68 16.12 6.11 -19.83
C VAL A 68 17.37 6.24 -18.95
N PRO A 69 18.26 7.21 -19.24
CA PRO A 69 19.48 7.45 -18.47
C PRO A 69 19.20 7.59 -16.96
N ALA A 70 20.12 7.06 -16.15
CA ALA A 70 20.10 7.23 -14.71
C ALA A 70 20.15 8.72 -14.33
N VAL A 71 19.39 9.09 -13.30
CA VAL A 71 19.42 10.44 -12.71
C VAL A 71 19.91 10.35 -11.27
N PRO A 72 20.50 11.42 -10.71
CA PRO A 72 20.95 11.41 -9.33
C PRO A 72 19.82 11.00 -8.37
N HIS A 73 20.11 10.04 -7.49
CA HIS A 73 19.22 9.55 -6.44
C HIS A 73 17.90 8.90 -6.92
N ASP A 74 17.83 8.39 -8.14
CA ASP A 74 16.63 7.74 -8.68
C ASP A 74 16.07 6.61 -7.79
N VAL A 75 16.91 5.79 -7.19
CA VAL A 75 16.48 4.75 -6.23
C VAL A 75 15.76 5.36 -5.02
N LEU A 76 16.36 6.39 -4.40
CA LEU A 76 15.80 7.04 -3.21
C LEU A 76 14.46 7.72 -3.55
N ILE A 77 14.41 8.43 -4.67
CA ILE A 77 13.18 9.06 -5.17
C ILE A 77 12.10 7.98 -5.39
N GLY A 78 12.46 6.86 -6.01
CA GLY A 78 11.55 5.73 -6.23
C GLY A 78 10.96 5.18 -4.93
N TRP A 79 11.77 5.01 -3.90
CA TRP A 79 11.30 4.58 -2.57
C TRP A 79 10.36 5.61 -1.92
N ILE A 80 10.68 6.90 -2.01
CA ILE A 80 9.82 7.97 -1.51
C ILE A 80 8.46 7.94 -2.22
N VAL A 81 8.46 7.80 -3.55
CA VAL A 81 7.22 7.68 -4.34
C VAL A 81 6.44 6.44 -3.92
N HIS A 82 7.10 5.29 -3.81
CA HIS A 82 6.47 4.03 -3.43
C HIS A 82 5.72 4.14 -2.09
N PHE A 83 6.38 4.62 -1.04
CA PHE A 83 5.72 4.77 0.27
C PHE A 83 4.69 5.90 0.30
N SER A 84 4.87 6.96 -0.50
CA SER A 84 3.87 8.03 -0.64
C SER A 84 2.58 7.51 -1.28
N VAL A 85 2.69 6.71 -2.34
CA VAL A 85 1.55 6.06 -3.00
C VAL A 85 0.87 5.08 -2.05
N SER A 86 1.64 4.26 -1.32
CA SER A 86 1.07 3.36 -0.29
C SER A 86 0.27 4.12 0.77
N LEU A 87 0.74 5.30 1.19
CA LEU A 87 0.05 6.14 2.17
C LEU A 87 -1.26 6.67 1.61
N VAL A 88 -1.26 7.19 0.37
CA VAL A 88 -2.47 7.66 -0.31
C VAL A 88 -3.49 6.52 -0.43
N TYR A 89 -3.07 5.34 -0.86
CA TYR A 89 -3.94 4.17 -0.95
C TYR A 89 -4.46 3.71 0.41
N THR A 90 -3.65 3.79 1.46
CA THR A 90 -4.10 3.48 2.82
C THR A 90 -5.18 4.45 3.29
N VAL A 91 -5.01 5.76 3.06
CA VAL A 91 -6.00 6.78 3.40
C VAL A 91 -7.32 6.52 2.69
N ILE A 92 -7.28 6.20 1.38
CA ILE A 92 -8.47 5.88 0.59
C ILE A 92 -9.15 4.60 1.13
N TYR A 93 -8.37 3.55 1.40
CA TYR A 93 -8.87 2.28 1.95
C TYR A 93 -9.64 2.50 3.25
N ILE A 94 -9.00 3.17 4.22
CA ILE A 94 -9.60 3.40 5.54
C ILE A 94 -10.84 4.30 5.44
N SER A 95 -10.79 5.35 4.61
CA SER A 95 -11.87 6.34 4.53
C SER A 95 -13.09 5.82 3.78
N PHE A 96 -12.90 5.08 2.69
CA PHE A 96 -13.99 4.73 1.77
C PHE A 96 -14.35 3.25 1.75
N VAL A 97 -13.39 2.35 1.98
CA VAL A 97 -13.60 0.90 1.91
C VAL A 97 -13.93 0.31 3.28
N GLU A 98 -13.07 0.55 4.27
CA GLU A 98 -13.37 0.16 5.65
C GLU A 98 -14.34 1.13 6.32
N LYS A 99 -14.40 2.38 5.86
CA LYS A 99 -15.28 3.45 6.36
C LYS A 99 -15.00 3.87 7.80
N GLY A 100 -13.75 3.73 8.23
CA GLY A 100 -13.31 4.08 9.57
C GLY A 100 -12.15 3.21 10.03
N LEU A 101 -11.24 3.85 10.75
CA LEU A 101 -10.20 3.14 11.47
C LEU A 101 -10.84 2.37 12.64
N PHE A 102 -10.41 1.13 12.85
CA PHE A 102 -10.91 0.22 13.89
C PHE A 102 -12.37 -0.28 13.72
N LEU A 103 -12.88 -0.30 12.49
CA LEU A 103 -14.02 -1.14 12.17
C LEU A 103 -13.57 -2.59 11.97
N LYS A 104 -14.52 -3.55 12.08
CA LYS A 104 -14.21 -4.97 11.93
C LYS A 104 -13.60 -5.20 10.53
N PRO A 105 -12.31 -5.58 10.45
CA PRO A 105 -11.59 -5.66 9.19
C PRO A 105 -12.09 -6.83 8.35
N SER A 106 -12.01 -6.70 7.04
CA SER A 106 -12.40 -7.76 6.11
C SER A 106 -11.32 -8.07 5.09
N LEU A 107 -10.82 -9.31 5.11
CA LEU A 107 -9.86 -9.78 4.11
C LEU A 107 -10.41 -9.62 2.68
N LYS A 108 -11.68 -9.96 2.47
CA LYS A 108 -12.34 -9.78 1.17
C LYS A 108 -12.29 -8.32 0.69
N LYS A 109 -12.62 -7.36 1.56
CA LYS A 109 -12.55 -5.94 1.20
C LYS A 109 -11.13 -5.51 0.86
N SER A 110 -10.14 -5.92 1.66
CA SER A 110 -8.73 -5.57 1.44
C SER A 110 -8.19 -6.10 0.11
N LEU A 111 -8.53 -7.35 -0.26
CA LEU A 111 -8.09 -7.96 -1.51
C LEU A 111 -8.79 -7.35 -2.72
N VAL A 112 -10.10 -7.16 -2.66
CA VAL A 112 -10.85 -6.50 -3.75
C VAL A 112 -10.33 -5.07 -3.97
N TYR A 113 -10.06 -4.35 -2.90
CA TYR A 113 -9.44 -3.03 -3.00
C TYR A 113 -8.04 -3.09 -3.63
N ALA A 114 -7.16 -3.95 -3.14
CA ALA A 114 -5.82 -4.09 -3.69
C ALA A 114 -5.82 -4.52 -5.17
N TRP A 115 -6.75 -5.38 -5.58
CA TRP A 115 -6.92 -5.76 -6.98
C TRP A 115 -7.51 -4.65 -7.83
N SER A 116 -8.37 -3.78 -7.29
CA SER A 116 -8.83 -2.59 -8.01
C SER A 116 -7.68 -1.64 -8.36
N LEU A 117 -6.62 -1.63 -7.54
CA LEU A 117 -5.42 -0.84 -7.78
C LEU A 117 -4.56 -1.40 -8.92
N LEU A 118 -4.79 -2.64 -9.39
CA LEU A 118 -4.08 -3.20 -10.55
C LEU A 118 -4.26 -2.36 -11.82
N PHE A 119 -5.28 -1.51 -11.87
CA PHE A 119 -5.41 -0.49 -12.89
C PHE A 119 -4.14 0.36 -13.04
N PHE A 120 -3.48 0.74 -11.95
CA PHE A 120 -2.28 1.55 -12.00
C PHE A 120 -1.07 0.84 -12.62
N PRO A 121 -0.59 -0.32 -12.12
CA PRO A 121 0.54 -1.01 -12.75
C PRO A 121 0.22 -1.52 -14.15
N LEU A 122 -0.99 -2.07 -14.38
CA LEU A 122 -1.31 -2.73 -15.64
C LEU A 122 -1.73 -1.78 -16.75
N VAL A 123 -2.21 -0.56 -16.44
CA VAL A 123 -2.68 0.40 -17.45
C VAL A 123 -1.85 1.66 -17.44
N VAL A 124 -1.74 2.34 -16.29
CA VAL A 124 -1.10 3.67 -16.22
C VAL A 124 0.42 3.56 -16.32
N VAL A 125 1.03 2.77 -15.45
CA VAL A 125 2.49 2.66 -15.34
C VAL A 125 3.07 1.89 -16.53
N SER A 126 2.48 0.75 -16.89
CA SER A 126 2.90 -0.03 -18.07
C SER A 126 2.87 0.80 -19.36
N TYR A 127 1.80 1.57 -19.59
CA TYR A 127 1.71 2.46 -20.75
C TYR A 127 2.73 3.60 -20.68
N ALA A 128 2.85 4.25 -19.52
CA ALA A 128 3.80 5.34 -19.33
C ALA A 128 5.26 4.89 -19.50
N PHE A 129 5.57 3.62 -19.18
CA PHE A 129 6.91 3.04 -19.27
C PHE A 129 7.25 2.51 -20.67
N GLY A 130 6.30 2.56 -21.61
CA GLY A 130 6.47 2.06 -22.98
C GLY A 130 6.17 0.57 -23.15
N GLU A 131 5.71 -0.09 -22.08
CA GLU A 131 5.39 -1.53 -22.08
C GLU A 131 3.99 -1.81 -22.64
N GLY A 132 3.22 -0.77 -22.96
CA GLY A 132 1.86 -0.85 -23.50
C GLY A 132 0.83 -1.27 -22.46
N PHE A 133 -0.46 -1.22 -22.83
CA PHE A 133 -1.53 -1.68 -21.94
C PHE A 133 -1.34 -3.15 -21.59
N PHE A 134 -1.50 -3.50 -20.32
CA PHE A 134 -1.29 -4.85 -19.80
C PHE A 134 0.08 -5.45 -20.14
N HIS A 135 1.11 -4.62 -20.32
CA HIS A 135 2.46 -5.06 -20.69
C HIS A 135 2.55 -5.77 -22.06
N VAL A 136 1.66 -5.49 -23.01
CA VAL A 136 1.63 -6.15 -24.34
C VAL A 136 2.94 -6.02 -25.14
N ASN A 137 3.74 -4.98 -24.89
CA ASN A 137 5.03 -4.78 -25.54
C ASN A 137 6.20 -5.36 -24.72
N SER A 138 5.93 -5.93 -23.53
CA SER A 138 6.96 -6.54 -22.68
C SER A 138 7.29 -7.95 -23.17
N PRO A 139 8.58 -8.38 -23.13
CA PRO A 139 8.99 -9.73 -23.52
C PRO A 139 8.25 -10.86 -22.79
N ASN A 140 7.75 -10.60 -21.57
CA ASN A 140 7.07 -11.60 -20.73
C ASN A 140 5.76 -11.05 -20.13
N MET A 141 4.83 -10.65 -20.99
CA MET A 141 3.52 -10.07 -20.63
C MET A 141 2.79 -10.85 -19.53
N ILE A 142 2.63 -12.17 -19.68
CA ILE A 142 1.87 -12.98 -18.72
C ILE A 142 2.51 -12.94 -17.33
N HIS A 143 3.84 -13.04 -17.25
CA HIS A 143 4.56 -12.97 -15.98
C HIS A 143 4.43 -11.58 -15.33
N ALA A 144 4.49 -10.49 -16.10
CA ALA A 144 4.31 -9.14 -15.57
C ALA A 144 2.90 -8.94 -14.95
N ILE A 145 1.87 -9.49 -15.61
CA ILE A 145 0.49 -9.46 -15.09
C ILE A 145 0.37 -10.30 -13.81
N LEU A 146 0.85 -11.54 -13.82
CA LEU A 146 0.79 -12.44 -12.66
C LEU A 146 1.60 -11.89 -11.48
N PHE A 147 2.77 -11.32 -11.75
CA PHE A 147 3.61 -10.64 -10.76
C PHE A 147 2.85 -9.48 -10.10
N SER A 148 2.20 -8.63 -10.91
CA SER A 148 1.39 -7.52 -10.40
C SER A 148 0.25 -8.00 -9.50
N ILE A 149 -0.49 -9.04 -9.93
CA ILE A 149 -1.57 -9.65 -9.14
C ILE A 149 -1.04 -10.23 -7.83
N PHE A 150 0.09 -10.93 -7.87
CA PHE A 150 0.69 -11.55 -6.68
C PHE A 150 1.12 -10.50 -5.66
N CYS A 151 1.89 -9.49 -6.10
CA CYS A 151 2.36 -8.40 -5.25
C CYS A 151 1.19 -7.61 -4.63
N HIS A 152 0.14 -7.32 -5.40
CA HIS A 152 -1.04 -6.62 -4.88
C HIS A 152 -1.87 -7.50 -3.94
N SER A 153 -1.86 -8.82 -4.11
CA SER A 153 -2.46 -9.74 -3.14
C SER A 153 -1.72 -9.68 -1.80
N CYS A 154 -0.38 -9.65 -1.81
CA CYS A 154 0.43 -9.45 -0.61
C CYS A 154 0.17 -8.09 0.04
N TYR A 155 0.02 -7.01 -0.74
CA TYR A 155 -0.38 -5.69 -0.25
C TYR A 155 -1.74 -5.73 0.48
N GLY A 156 -2.74 -6.34 -0.14
CA GLY A 156 -4.08 -6.51 0.45
C GLY A 156 -4.04 -7.32 1.76
N ILE A 157 -3.24 -8.37 1.81
CA ILE A 157 -3.00 -9.14 3.05
C ILE A 157 -2.37 -8.25 4.13
N GLY A 158 -1.38 -7.42 3.78
CA GLY A 158 -0.77 -6.43 4.67
C GLY A 158 -1.79 -5.44 5.26
N LEU A 159 -2.68 -4.90 4.42
CA LEU A 159 -3.78 -4.03 4.85
C LEU A 159 -4.69 -4.73 5.86
N TYR A 160 -5.08 -5.98 5.58
CA TYR A 160 -5.94 -6.75 6.47
C TYR A 160 -5.27 -7.07 7.81
N ILE A 161 -4.02 -7.53 7.79
CA ILE A 161 -3.28 -7.89 9.01
C ILE A 161 -3.15 -6.67 9.91
N THR A 162 -2.68 -5.54 9.37
CA THR A 162 -2.44 -4.32 10.15
C THR A 162 -3.73 -3.73 10.72
N THR A 163 -4.80 -3.66 9.92
CA THR A 163 -6.10 -3.20 10.42
C THR A 163 -6.70 -4.15 11.45
N LYS A 164 -6.46 -5.46 11.33
CA LYS A 164 -6.87 -6.45 12.33
C LYS A 164 -6.11 -6.35 13.63
N VAL A 165 -4.80 -6.13 13.59
CA VAL A 165 -3.99 -5.88 14.79
C VAL A 165 -4.54 -4.65 15.51
N LEU A 166 -4.71 -3.54 14.80
CA LEU A 166 -5.23 -2.30 15.40
C LEU A 166 -6.66 -2.44 15.95
N TYR A 167 -7.53 -3.18 15.24
CA TYR A 167 -8.87 -3.48 15.72
C TYR A 167 -8.84 -4.30 17.03
N ALA A 168 -8.00 -5.33 17.10
CA ALA A 168 -7.86 -6.17 18.29
C ALA A 168 -7.32 -5.37 19.49
N SER A 169 -6.25 -4.59 19.30
CA SER A 169 -5.69 -3.75 20.37
C SER A 169 -6.73 -2.76 20.91
N ARG A 170 -7.60 -2.21 20.05
CA ARG A 170 -8.67 -1.31 20.51
C ARG A 170 -9.73 -2.04 21.32
N LEU A 171 -10.08 -3.28 20.96
CA LEU A 171 -11.04 -4.08 21.73
C LEU A 171 -10.51 -4.43 23.13
N GLU A 172 -9.23 -4.72 23.25
CA GLU A 172 -8.58 -5.00 24.55
C GLU A 172 -8.66 -3.80 25.47
N ILE A 173 -8.27 -2.61 24.98
CA ILE A 173 -8.37 -1.35 25.75
C ILE A 173 -9.80 -1.09 26.24
N PHE A 174 -10.82 -1.36 25.40
CA PHE A 174 -12.22 -1.17 25.81
C PHE A 174 -12.67 -2.18 26.89
N LYS A 175 -12.17 -3.43 26.85
CA LYS A 175 -12.47 -4.44 27.88
C LYS A 175 -11.88 -4.03 29.22
N GLU A 176 -10.60 -3.67 29.25
CA GLU A 176 -9.90 -3.23 30.46
C GLU A 176 -10.59 -2.00 31.09
N ALA A 177 -10.97 -1.02 30.27
CA ALA A 177 -11.69 0.17 30.75
C ALA A 177 -13.05 -0.17 31.38
N LYS A 178 -13.77 -1.14 30.81
CA LYS A 178 -15.07 -1.59 31.33
C LYS A 178 -14.90 -2.36 32.66
N GLU A 179 -13.88 -3.22 32.76
CA GLU A 179 -13.56 -3.96 33.99
C GLU A 179 -13.16 -3.02 35.12
N HIS A 180 -12.27 -2.05 34.85
CA HIS A 180 -11.86 -1.05 35.83
C HIS A 180 -13.03 -0.19 36.32
N HIS A 181 -13.93 0.22 35.41
CA HIS A 181 -15.14 0.95 35.79
C HIS A 181 -16.07 0.11 36.68
N ALA A 182 -16.26 -1.18 36.37
CA ALA A 182 -17.06 -2.09 37.19
C ALA A 182 -16.49 -2.27 38.61
N ILE A 183 -15.16 -2.38 38.74
CA ILE A 183 -14.47 -2.45 40.05
C ILE A 183 -14.73 -1.17 40.87
N ILE A 184 -14.60 0.00 40.25
CA ILE A 184 -14.84 1.29 40.93
C ILE A 184 -16.30 1.38 41.43
N VAL A 185 -17.26 0.99 40.58
CA VAL A 185 -18.68 1.05 40.95
C VAL A 185 -19.01 0.09 42.08
N ASN A 186 -18.50 -1.15 42.04
CA ASN A 186 -18.75 -2.15 43.08
C ASN A 186 -18.08 -1.83 44.43
N ASN A 187 -16.94 -1.13 44.43
CA ASN A 187 -16.26 -0.69 45.66
C ASN A 187 -16.88 0.59 46.27
N ALA A 188 -17.75 1.28 45.54
CA ALA A 188 -18.43 2.50 45.99
C ALA A 188 -19.83 2.25 46.59
N THR A 189 -20.30 0.99 46.56
CA THR A 189 -21.56 0.50 47.14
C THR A 189 -21.29 -0.36 48.36
#